data_AF-A0A914SQZ5-F1
#
_entry.id   AF-A0A914SQZ5-F1
#
_cell.length_a   1.000
_cell.length_b   1.000
_cell.length_c   1.000
_cell.angle_alpha   90.00
_cell.angle_beta   90.00
_cell.angle_gamma   90.00
#
_symmetry.space_group_name_H-M   'P 1'
#
loop_
_entity.id
_entity.type
_entity.pdbx_description
1 polymer ?
#
loop_
_entity_poly.entity_id
_entity_poly.type
_entity_poly.pdbx_seq_one_letter_code
_entity_poly.pdbx_strand_id
1 'polypeptide(L)'
;MEKNVKKLLDETKIPIENVNIRMIYNDRKEYKVHKNLVEHFKYPKKLSYQEKIFVAFQKVEGHETLLFYLEVQEHNNDSIKANQRYVNIAYIDSIQYFSPNIKNLRRSIYYEIIQTYMESAKAMGYFKAYIWISPPNASVDYVFCQHKIPYSPPTSSSLQTFYNKMLEEAKEKKIVHNFAPIEKCKPFSNDKYRFTDIPYFPLDFWYLQVELFSKEFKKSKQTQDFPTYLLNNLKAALREDINTGLVIVIDLLSPKQQMQSLNIPISDTNPTIKCDKIADREKFVLYQQSHGYSFKTIQHAHLSTKRFCYEVKKDYKRIV
;
A
#
# COMPACT_ATOMS: atom_id res chain seq x y z
N MET A 1 10.05 -0.12 13.16
CA MET A 1 8.76 0.59 13.32
C MET A 1 8.44 0.85 14.79
N GLU A 2 8.25 -0.17 15.63
CA GLU A 2 7.86 0.02 17.05
C GLU A 2 8.77 0.95 17.84
N LYS A 3 10.09 0.79 17.68
CA LYS A 3 11.10 1.65 18.34
C LYS A 3 10.86 3.13 18.06
N ASN A 4 10.57 3.50 16.80
CA ASN A 4 10.37 4.88 16.40
C ASN A 4 9.03 5.42 16.89
N VAL A 5 7.97 4.61 16.84
CA VAL A 5 6.67 4.96 17.42
C VAL A 5 6.77 5.15 18.93
N LYS A 6 7.49 4.28 19.65
CA LYS A 6 7.74 4.45 21.08
C LYS A 6 8.44 5.77 21.39
N LYS A 7 9.49 6.11 20.64
CA LYS A 7 10.18 7.39 20.78
C LYS A 7 9.22 8.57 20.60
N LEU A 8 8.36 8.52 19.58
CA LEU A 8 7.34 9.54 19.34
C LEU A 8 6.31 9.65 20.49
N LEU A 9 5.93 8.52 21.10
CA LEU A 9 5.05 8.52 22.28
C LEU A 9 5.75 9.13 23.50
N ASP A 10 7.01 8.77 23.74
CA ASP A 10 7.80 9.27 24.88
C ASP A 10 7.97 10.80 24.82
N GLU A 11 8.10 11.37 23.62
CA GLU A 11 8.18 12.82 23.38
C GLU A 11 6.93 13.59 23.82
N THR A 12 5.76 12.92 23.90
CA THR A 12 4.51 13.56 24.36
C THR A 12 4.51 13.87 25.86
N LYS A 13 5.36 13.19 26.65
CA LYS A 13 5.40 13.24 28.12
C LYS A 13 4.07 12.89 28.80
N ILE A 14 3.14 12.26 28.08
CA ILE A 14 1.87 11.75 28.60
C ILE A 14 2.02 10.23 28.75
N PRO A 15 1.56 9.62 29.84
CA PRO A 15 1.55 8.17 29.97
C PRO A 15 0.57 7.56 28.97
N ILE A 16 1.10 6.97 27.90
CA ILE A 16 0.33 6.36 26.81
C ILE A 16 0.76 4.90 26.69
N GLU A 17 -0.23 4.01 26.54
CA GLU A 17 0.03 2.60 26.28
C GLU A 17 0.84 2.41 25.00
N ASN A 18 1.80 1.48 25.05
CA ASN A 18 2.68 1.21 23.92
C ASN A 18 1.88 0.76 22.69
N VAL A 19 2.38 1.10 21.52
CA VAL A 19 1.87 0.59 20.23
C VAL A 19 2.73 -0.57 19.78
N ASN A 20 2.14 -1.76 19.72
CA ASN A 20 2.80 -2.96 19.23
C ASN A 20 2.57 -3.11 17.73
N ILE A 21 3.62 -3.34 16.94
CA ILE A 21 3.55 -3.51 15.49
C ILE A 21 4.10 -4.88 15.13
N ARG A 22 3.35 -5.65 14.35
CA ARG A 22 3.74 -7.01 13.94
C ARG A 22 3.63 -7.13 12.42
N MET A 23 4.65 -7.72 11.82
CA MET A 23 4.55 -8.28 10.48
C MET A 23 3.86 -9.64 10.60
N ILE A 24 2.67 -9.75 10.01
CA ILE A 24 1.80 -10.94 10.13
C ILE A 24 1.80 -11.79 8.86
N TYR A 25 2.36 -11.26 7.79
CA TYR A 25 2.53 -11.96 6.52
C TYR A 25 3.81 -11.44 5.85
N ASN A 26 4.58 -12.35 5.28
CA ASN A 26 5.77 -12.09 4.47
C ASN A 26 6.00 -13.29 3.56
N ASP A 27 5.44 -13.29 2.35
CA ASP A 27 5.63 -14.40 1.41
C ASP A 27 5.67 -13.91 -0.04
N ARG A 28 6.34 -14.69 -0.88
CA ARG A 28 6.42 -14.40 -2.31
C ARG A 28 5.10 -14.76 -2.98
N LYS A 29 4.54 -13.83 -3.74
CA LYS A 29 3.34 -14.04 -4.55
C LYS A 29 3.63 -13.89 -6.04
N GLU A 30 2.74 -14.48 -6.84
CA GLU A 30 2.72 -14.31 -8.29
C GLU A 30 1.33 -13.86 -8.73
N TYR A 31 1.28 -13.03 -9.77
CA TYR A 31 0.05 -12.66 -10.45
C TYR A 31 0.20 -12.85 -11.96
N LYS A 32 -0.91 -13.17 -12.61
CA LYS A 32 -0.96 -13.33 -14.07
C LYS A 32 -0.96 -11.95 -14.70
N VAL A 33 -0.13 -11.77 -15.72
CA VAL A 33 -0.18 -10.56 -16.54
C VAL A 33 -1.33 -10.69 -17.53
N HIS A 34 -2.07 -9.59 -17.75
CA HIS A 34 -3.16 -9.58 -18.71
C HIS A 34 -2.67 -10.01 -20.11
N LYS A 35 -3.42 -10.91 -20.76
CA LYS A 35 -2.98 -11.61 -21.99
C LYS A 35 -2.57 -10.66 -23.12
N ASN A 36 -3.27 -9.53 -23.28
CA ASN A 36 -2.96 -8.57 -24.34
C ASN A 36 -1.61 -7.88 -24.10
N LEU A 37 -1.15 -7.78 -22.85
CA LEU A 37 0.18 -7.23 -22.53
C LEU A 37 1.29 -8.22 -22.90
N VAL A 38 1.05 -9.51 -22.67
CA VAL A 38 1.95 -10.59 -23.08
C VAL A 38 2.08 -10.61 -24.60
N GLU A 39 0.95 -10.56 -25.30
CA GLU A 39 0.88 -10.66 -26.77
C GLU A 39 1.49 -9.46 -27.47
N HIS A 40 1.14 -8.23 -27.05
CA HIS A 40 1.50 -7.04 -27.80
C HIS A 40 2.69 -6.26 -27.24
N PHE A 41 3.03 -6.43 -25.96
CA PHE A 41 4.08 -5.66 -25.29
C PHE A 41 5.23 -6.51 -24.75
N LYS A 42 5.26 -7.82 -25.08
CA LYS A 42 6.30 -8.77 -24.68
C LYS A 42 6.47 -8.90 -23.15
N TYR A 43 5.40 -8.68 -22.40
CA TYR A 43 5.44 -8.91 -20.95
C TYR A 43 5.56 -10.42 -20.66
N PRO A 44 6.18 -10.82 -19.53
CA PRO A 44 6.14 -12.21 -19.09
C PRO A 44 4.70 -12.61 -18.75
N LYS A 45 4.40 -13.92 -18.80
CA LYS A 45 3.05 -14.44 -18.48
C LYS A 45 2.65 -14.23 -17.01
N LYS A 46 3.64 -14.12 -16.13
CA LYS A 46 3.48 -13.89 -14.70
C LYS A 46 4.54 -12.92 -14.23
N LEU A 47 4.21 -12.20 -13.16
CA LEU A 47 5.14 -11.39 -12.39
C LEU A 47 5.06 -11.82 -10.94
N SER A 48 6.15 -11.61 -10.20
CA SER A 48 6.23 -11.91 -8.78
C SER A 48 6.58 -10.67 -7.97
N TYR A 49 6.23 -10.72 -6.69
CA TYR A 49 6.57 -9.70 -5.71
C TYR A 49 6.58 -10.33 -4.32
N GLN A 50 7.23 -9.65 -3.37
CA GLN A 50 7.17 -10.00 -1.96
C GLN A 50 5.99 -9.24 -1.33
N GLU A 51 5.01 -9.96 -0.80
CA GLU A 51 3.88 -9.35 -0.09
C GLU A 51 4.23 -9.29 1.39
N LYS A 52 4.08 -8.12 2.01
CA LYS A 52 4.22 -7.95 3.47
C LYS A 52 3.00 -7.25 4.04
N ILE A 53 2.56 -7.72 5.20
CA ILE A 53 1.45 -7.11 5.93
C ILE A 53 1.90 -6.80 7.35
N PHE A 54 1.71 -5.55 7.74
CA PHE A 54 1.98 -5.02 9.07
C PHE A 54 0.68 -4.56 9.72
N VAL A 55 0.54 -4.89 11.00
CA VAL A 55 -0.59 -4.43 11.82
C VAL A 55 -0.09 -3.79 13.09
N ALA A 56 -0.83 -2.79 13.59
CA ALA A 56 -0.53 -2.14 14.86
C ALA A 56 -1.65 -2.34 15.88
N PHE A 57 -1.27 -2.55 17.13
CA PHE A 57 -2.14 -2.74 18.27
C PHE A 57 -1.84 -1.74 19.37
N GLN A 58 -2.84 -1.44 20.18
CA GLN A 58 -2.67 -0.75 21.45
C GLN A 58 -3.63 -1.35 22.48
N LYS A 59 -3.24 -1.31 23.76
CA LYS A 59 -4.15 -1.60 24.86
C LYS A 59 -5.10 -0.41 25.07
N VAL A 60 -6.37 -0.60 24.78
CA VAL A 60 -7.44 0.39 24.95
C VAL A 60 -8.43 -0.16 25.97
N GLU A 61 -8.75 0.61 27.01
CA GLU A 61 -9.62 0.18 28.13
C GLU A 61 -9.20 -1.18 28.74
N GLY A 62 -7.89 -1.45 28.77
CA GLY A 62 -7.35 -2.71 29.31
C GLY A 62 -7.29 -3.88 28.31
N HIS A 63 -7.76 -3.71 27.07
CA HIS A 63 -7.83 -4.75 26.05
C HIS A 63 -6.97 -4.43 24.83
N GLU A 64 -6.25 -5.43 24.32
CA GLU A 64 -5.55 -5.32 23.03
C GLU A 64 -6.56 -5.05 21.91
N THR A 65 -6.29 -4.00 21.14
CA THR A 65 -7.13 -3.53 20.03
C THR A 65 -6.27 -3.36 18.78
N LEU A 66 -6.64 -4.03 17.69
CA LEU A 66 -6.05 -3.87 16.36
C LEU A 66 -6.50 -2.53 15.78
N LEU A 67 -5.56 -1.63 15.47
CA LEU A 67 -5.86 -0.24 15.15
C LEU A 67 -5.51 0.18 13.71
N PHE A 68 -4.52 -0.48 13.12
CA PHE A 68 -3.93 -0.07 11.86
C PHE A 68 -3.49 -1.29 11.04
N TYR A 69 -3.63 -1.17 9.72
CA TYR A 69 -3.23 -2.18 8.75
C TYR A 69 -2.44 -1.50 7.62
N LEU A 70 -1.33 -2.10 7.24
CA LEU A 70 -0.49 -1.70 6.12
C LEU A 70 -0.09 -2.95 5.33
N GLU A 71 -0.42 -2.97 4.04
CA GLU A 71 -0.03 -4.00 3.08
C GLU A 71 0.83 -3.39 1.98
N VAL A 72 1.92 -4.07 1.65
CA VAL A 72 2.94 -3.59 0.73
C VAL A 72 3.40 -4.71 -0.19
N GLN A 73 3.66 -4.34 -1.44
CA GLN A 73 4.14 -5.24 -2.49
C GLN A 73 5.53 -4.77 -2.92
N GLU A 74 6.55 -5.57 -2.64
CA GLU A 74 7.94 -5.23 -2.91
C GLU A 74 8.40 -5.95 -4.19
N HIS A 75 8.77 -5.17 -5.21
CA HIS A 75 9.15 -5.67 -6.52
C HIS A 75 10.67 -5.63 -6.71
N ASN A 76 11.26 -6.81 -6.84
CA ASN A 76 12.70 -6.99 -6.95
C ASN A 76 13.20 -6.79 -8.40
N ASN A 77 14.48 -7.05 -8.64
CA ASN A 77 15.10 -6.92 -9.97
C ASN A 77 14.55 -7.91 -11.01
N ASP A 78 13.93 -9.00 -10.57
CA ASP A 78 13.35 -10.03 -11.44
C ASP A 78 11.99 -9.62 -12.04
N SER A 79 11.47 -8.44 -11.69
CA SER A 79 10.26 -7.85 -12.26
C SER A 79 10.53 -7.12 -13.60
N ILE A 80 9.47 -6.64 -14.25
CA ILE A 80 9.59 -5.73 -15.41
C ILE A 80 10.31 -4.45 -15.02
N LYS A 81 11.01 -3.83 -15.99
CA LYS A 81 11.79 -2.60 -15.76
C LYS A 81 11.01 -1.49 -15.04
N ALA A 82 9.72 -1.31 -15.36
CA ALA A 82 8.87 -0.31 -14.72
C ALA A 82 8.57 -0.57 -13.23
N ASN A 83 8.69 -1.82 -12.78
CA ASN A 83 8.43 -2.23 -11.40
C ASN A 83 9.73 -2.49 -10.60
N GLN A 84 10.88 -2.59 -11.26
CA GLN A 84 12.13 -2.93 -10.58
C GLN A 84 12.44 -1.94 -9.46
N ARG A 85 12.71 -2.45 -8.25
CA ARG A 85 13.04 -1.66 -7.06
C ARG A 85 11.93 -0.73 -6.61
N TYR A 86 10.68 -1.01 -7.01
CA TYR A 86 9.51 -0.35 -6.46
C TYR A 86 8.98 -1.10 -5.25
N VAL A 87 8.46 -0.31 -4.32
CA VAL A 87 7.54 -0.76 -3.30
C VAL A 87 6.19 -0.11 -3.55
N ASN A 88 5.16 -0.90 -3.81
CA ASN A 88 3.79 -0.42 -3.87
C ASN A 88 3.18 -0.51 -2.47
N ILE A 89 2.72 0.61 -1.92
CA ILE A 89 1.93 0.63 -0.69
C ILE A 89 0.48 0.38 -1.10
N ALA A 90 0.08 -0.89 -1.05
CA ALA A 90 -1.13 -1.38 -1.69
C ALA A 90 -2.40 -1.02 -0.90
N TYR A 91 -2.39 -1.22 0.42
CA TYR A 91 -3.55 -0.92 1.27
C TYR A 91 -3.12 -0.32 2.61
N ILE A 92 -3.78 0.77 3.01
CA ILE A 92 -3.71 1.36 4.35
C ILE A 92 -5.13 1.53 4.87
N ASP A 93 -5.40 0.98 6.04
CA ASP A 93 -6.66 1.23 6.76
C ASP A 93 -6.41 1.40 8.26
N SER A 94 -7.34 2.06 8.93
CA SER A 94 -7.26 2.28 10.36
C SER A 94 -8.64 2.42 10.98
N ILE A 95 -8.72 2.12 12.28
CA ILE A 95 -9.88 2.44 13.10
C ILE A 95 -9.53 3.55 14.10
N GLN A 96 -10.56 4.18 14.66
CA GLN A 96 -10.42 5.43 15.40
C GLN A 96 -10.18 5.29 16.91
N TYR A 97 -10.09 4.06 17.42
CA TYR A 97 -10.07 3.77 18.85
C TYR A 97 -8.72 3.96 19.55
N PHE A 98 -7.74 4.55 18.88
CA PHE A 98 -6.48 4.92 19.51
C PHE A 98 -6.74 5.75 20.78
N SER A 99 -6.07 5.42 21.88
CA SER A 99 -6.26 6.05 23.18
C SER A 99 -4.93 6.46 23.82
N PRO A 100 -4.83 7.65 24.44
CA PRO A 100 -5.85 8.69 24.51
C PRO A 100 -6.06 9.40 23.15
N ASN A 101 -7.26 9.97 22.95
CA ASN A 101 -7.58 10.76 21.76
C ASN A 101 -6.95 12.16 21.84
N ILE A 102 -5.63 12.21 21.66
CA ILE A 102 -4.87 13.46 21.60
C ILE A 102 -4.88 13.97 20.16
N LYS A 103 -5.08 15.29 20.00
CA LYS A 103 -5.11 15.95 18.68
C LYS A 103 -3.87 15.58 17.87
N ASN A 104 -4.09 15.08 16.66
CA ASN A 104 -3.07 14.64 15.70
C ASN A 104 -2.19 13.45 16.09
N LEU A 105 -2.18 12.97 17.34
CA LEU A 105 -1.27 11.90 17.77
C LEU A 105 -1.44 10.61 16.96
N ARG A 106 -2.69 10.15 16.79
CA ARG A 106 -3.01 8.98 15.97
C ARG A 106 -2.48 9.11 14.53
N ARG A 107 -2.62 10.31 13.95
CA ARG A 107 -2.09 10.61 12.61
C ARG A 107 -0.56 10.54 12.60
N SER A 108 0.10 11.17 13.57
CA SER A 108 1.55 11.16 13.68
C SER A 108 2.13 9.75 13.84
N ILE A 109 1.43 8.88 14.57
CA ILE A 109 1.81 7.46 14.69
C ILE A 109 1.72 6.76 13.34
N TYR A 110 0.63 6.95 12.59
CA TYR A 110 0.48 6.32 11.28
C TYR A 110 1.51 6.84 10.27
N TYR A 111 1.82 8.14 10.32
CA TYR A 111 2.94 8.71 9.56
C TYR A 111 4.25 8.03 9.92
N GLU A 112 4.56 7.92 11.21
CA GLU A 112 5.81 7.31 11.67
C GLU A 112 5.94 5.83 11.25
N ILE A 113 4.83 5.08 11.23
CA ILE A 113 4.81 3.69 10.75
C ILE A 113 5.17 3.63 9.26
N ILE A 114 4.48 4.41 8.42
CA ILE A 114 4.69 4.40 6.96
C ILE A 114 6.07 4.97 6.60
N GLN A 115 6.51 6.04 7.26
CA GLN A 115 7.84 6.63 7.07
C GLN A 115 8.95 5.66 7.48
N THR A 116 8.83 5.00 8.63
CA THR A 116 9.80 3.99 9.08
C THR A 116 9.83 2.78 8.13
N TYR A 117 8.68 2.41 7.56
CA TYR A 117 8.63 1.39 6.52
C TYR A 117 9.44 1.82 5.28
N MET A 118 9.20 3.02 4.75
CA MET A 118 9.94 3.54 3.60
C MET A 118 11.44 3.66 3.87
N GLU A 119 11.83 4.04 5.09
CA GLU A 119 13.24 4.07 5.52
C GLU A 119 13.85 2.65 5.51
N SER A 120 13.12 1.66 6.00
CA SER A 120 13.54 0.25 5.94
C SER A 120 13.65 -0.24 4.50
N ALA A 121 12.68 0.06 3.64
CA ALA A 121 12.70 -0.31 2.23
C ALA A 121 13.91 0.31 1.51
N LYS A 122 14.18 1.60 1.76
CA LYS A 122 15.36 2.29 1.27
C LYS A 122 16.65 1.58 1.70
N ALA A 123 16.75 1.20 2.97
CA ALA A 123 17.91 0.47 3.51
C ALA A 123 18.08 -0.94 2.92
N MET A 124 16.97 -1.63 2.62
CA MET A 124 16.98 -2.93 1.92
C MET A 124 17.40 -2.81 0.45
N GLY A 125 17.40 -1.60 -0.12
CA GLY A 125 17.83 -1.34 -1.49
C GLY A 125 16.71 -1.08 -2.48
N TYR A 126 15.50 -0.72 -2.04
CA TYR A 126 14.44 -0.21 -2.92
C TYR A 126 14.67 1.26 -3.26
N PHE A 127 14.29 1.66 -4.47
CA PHE A 127 14.61 2.98 -5.01
C PHE A 127 13.43 3.92 -4.93
N LYS A 128 12.21 3.38 -5.07
CA LYS A 128 10.98 4.14 -5.17
C LYS A 128 9.88 3.47 -4.37
N ALA A 129 8.99 4.29 -3.81
CA ALA A 129 7.69 3.85 -3.33
C ALA A 129 6.59 4.43 -4.22
N TYR A 130 5.43 3.79 -4.22
CA TYR A 130 4.27 4.14 -5.03
C TYR A 130 3.02 4.09 -4.16
N ILE A 131 2.17 5.10 -4.27
CA ILE A 131 0.87 5.17 -3.58
C ILE A 131 -0.20 5.53 -4.61
N TRP A 132 -1.25 4.71 -4.69
CA TRP A 132 -2.49 5.10 -5.35
C TRP A 132 -3.53 5.52 -4.29
N ILE A 133 -3.95 6.78 -4.35
CA ILE A 133 -4.96 7.39 -3.51
C ILE A 133 -6.33 6.99 -4.05
N SER A 134 -6.84 5.86 -3.55
CA SER A 134 -8.21 5.41 -3.83
C SER A 134 -9.02 5.42 -2.53
N PRO A 135 -9.77 6.49 -2.22
CA PRO A 135 -10.67 6.46 -1.07
C PRO A 135 -11.69 5.32 -1.23
N PRO A 136 -12.04 4.60 -0.15
CA PRO A 136 -13.05 3.57 -0.23
C PRO A 136 -14.43 4.19 -0.51
N ASN A 137 -15.23 3.49 -1.28
CA ASN A 137 -16.65 3.82 -1.41
C ASN A 137 -17.33 3.59 -0.05
N ALA A 138 -18.26 4.47 0.33
CA ALA A 138 -18.95 4.38 1.63
C ALA A 138 -19.73 3.06 1.83
N SER A 139 -19.98 2.31 0.76
CA SER A 139 -20.66 1.00 0.77
C SER A 139 -19.73 -0.21 0.89
N VAL A 140 -18.40 -0.02 0.90
CA VAL A 140 -17.43 -1.11 0.90
C VAL A 140 -16.36 -0.89 1.96
N ASP A 141 -16.22 -1.87 2.86
CA ASP A 141 -15.13 -1.89 3.84
C ASP A 141 -13.77 -1.94 3.11
N TYR A 142 -12.83 -1.06 3.46
CA TYR A 142 -11.53 -1.05 2.82
C TYR A 142 -10.67 -2.23 3.28
N VAL A 143 -10.33 -2.33 4.57
CA VAL A 143 -9.74 -3.53 5.16
C VAL A 143 -10.55 -3.96 6.38
N PHE A 144 -10.85 -3.05 7.31
CA PHE A 144 -11.59 -3.39 8.53
C PHE A 144 -13.10 -3.45 8.28
N CYS A 145 -13.75 -4.52 8.70
CA CYS A 145 -15.20 -4.66 8.54
C CYS A 145 -15.99 -3.77 9.49
N GLN A 146 -16.95 -3.01 8.94
CA GLN A 146 -17.92 -2.19 9.66
C GLN A 146 -17.29 -1.13 10.56
N HIS A 147 -16.80 -0.02 9.99
CA HIS A 147 -16.34 1.14 10.79
C HIS A 147 -17.47 1.76 11.62
N LYS A 148 -17.10 2.49 12.69
CA LYS A 148 -18.05 3.17 13.60
C LYS A 148 -18.92 4.20 12.86
N ILE A 149 -20.23 4.14 13.11
CA ILE A 149 -21.22 5.08 12.59
C ILE A 149 -21.38 6.29 13.55
N PRO A 150 -21.47 7.54 13.05
CA PRO A 150 -21.36 7.93 11.64
C PRO A 150 -19.91 7.79 11.14
N TYR A 151 -19.74 7.02 10.06
CA TYR A 151 -18.48 6.89 9.33
C TYR A 151 -18.59 7.72 8.06
N SER A 152 -17.67 8.66 7.88
CA SER A 152 -17.51 9.36 6.61
C SER A 152 -16.13 9.00 6.08
N PRO A 153 -16.04 8.20 4.99
CA PRO A 153 -14.78 7.95 4.32
C PRO A 153 -14.10 9.28 3.99
N PRO A 154 -12.76 9.35 4.09
CA PRO A 154 -12.05 10.56 3.68
C PRO A 154 -12.23 10.79 2.18
N THR A 155 -12.41 12.05 1.78
CA THR A 155 -12.46 12.43 0.36
C THR A 155 -11.07 12.31 -0.29
N SER A 156 -11.00 12.20 -1.62
CA SER A 156 -9.72 12.15 -2.35
C SER A 156 -8.81 13.34 -1.99
N SER A 157 -9.37 14.55 -1.88
CA SER A 157 -8.62 15.75 -1.50
C SER A 157 -8.08 15.70 -0.06
N SER A 158 -8.87 15.15 0.88
CA SER A 158 -8.42 14.95 2.26
C SER A 158 -7.28 13.94 2.34
N LEU A 159 -7.35 12.86 1.56
CA LEU A 159 -6.28 11.86 1.48
C LEU A 159 -5.02 12.42 0.81
N GLN A 160 -5.15 13.21 -0.26
CA GLN A 160 -4.00 13.90 -0.86
C GLN A 160 -3.31 14.81 0.15
N THR A 161 -4.08 15.60 0.91
CA THR A 161 -3.53 16.45 1.97
C THR A 161 -2.81 15.61 3.03
N PHE A 162 -3.40 14.47 3.41
CA PHE A 162 -2.81 13.53 4.36
C PHE A 162 -1.47 12.97 3.86
N TYR A 163 -1.39 12.49 2.62
CA TYR A 163 -0.17 11.90 2.07
C TYR A 163 0.89 12.96 1.78
N ASN A 164 0.52 14.11 1.20
CA ASN A 164 1.46 15.20 0.94
C ASN A 164 2.13 15.67 2.23
N LYS A 165 1.35 15.89 3.31
CA LYS A 165 1.92 16.27 4.60
C LYS A 165 2.87 15.20 5.15
N MET A 166 2.47 13.93 5.11
CA MET A 166 3.33 12.82 5.54
C MET A 166 4.65 12.78 4.75
N LEU A 167 4.60 13.02 3.44
CA LEU A 167 5.76 12.93 2.55
C LEU A 167 6.67 14.15 2.67
N GLU A 168 6.13 15.34 2.92
CA GLU A 168 6.95 16.52 3.26
C GLU A 168 7.71 16.29 4.57
N GLU A 169 7.05 15.79 5.61
CA GLU A 169 7.73 15.42 6.87
C GLU A 169 8.80 14.35 6.62
N ALA A 170 8.55 13.36 5.77
CA ALA A 170 9.51 12.33 5.40
C ALA A 170 10.72 12.90 4.63
N LYS A 171 10.50 13.91 3.81
CA LYS A 171 11.53 14.62 3.04
C LYS A 171 12.41 15.47 3.96
N GLU A 172 11.82 16.18 4.91
CA GLU A 172 12.54 16.91 5.96
C GLU A 172 13.42 15.98 6.80
N LYS A 173 12.90 14.80 7.16
CA LYS A 173 13.65 13.73 7.85
C LYS A 173 14.70 13.02 6.96
N LYS A 174 14.80 13.37 5.66
CA LYS A 174 15.68 12.73 4.66
C LYS A 174 15.43 11.23 4.45
N ILE A 175 14.25 10.75 4.80
CA ILE A 175 13.79 9.40 4.51
C ILE A 175 13.51 9.31 3.01
N VAL A 176 12.73 10.26 2.50
CA VAL A 176 12.39 10.42 1.08
C VAL A 176 13.30 11.48 0.45
N HIS A 177 13.78 11.23 -0.78
CA HIS A 177 14.52 12.24 -1.54
C HIS A 177 13.56 13.26 -2.19
N ASN A 178 12.55 12.76 -2.88
CA ASN A 178 11.52 13.59 -3.51
C ASN A 178 10.23 12.78 -3.69
N PHE A 179 9.12 13.46 -3.93
CA PHE A 179 7.88 12.81 -4.35
C PHE A 179 7.11 13.75 -5.27
N ALA A 180 6.32 13.18 -6.17
CA ALA A 180 5.45 13.93 -7.06
C ALA A 180 4.29 13.05 -7.55
N PRO A 181 3.15 13.67 -7.91
CA PRO A 181 2.17 13.02 -8.77
C PRO A 181 2.83 12.44 -10.04
N ILE A 182 2.42 11.26 -10.46
CA ILE A 182 3.09 10.49 -11.53
C ILE A 182 3.14 11.26 -12.85
N GLU A 183 2.15 12.08 -13.16
CA GLU A 183 2.10 12.90 -14.37
C GLU A 183 3.24 13.93 -14.42
N LYS A 184 3.77 14.34 -13.26
CA LYS A 184 4.88 15.30 -13.17
C LYS A 184 6.24 14.59 -13.20
N CYS A 185 6.26 13.25 -13.12
CA CYS A 185 7.48 12.46 -13.22
C CYS A 185 7.87 12.23 -14.68
N LYS A 186 9.18 12.16 -14.97
CA LYS A 186 9.63 11.66 -16.28
C LYS A 186 9.42 10.14 -16.36
N PRO A 187 9.01 9.58 -17.52
CA PRO A 187 8.75 10.27 -18.80
C PRO A 187 7.33 10.85 -18.98
N PHE A 188 6.43 10.69 -18.01
CA PHE A 188 5.02 11.12 -18.07
C PHE A 188 4.84 12.62 -18.31
N SER A 189 5.67 13.46 -17.67
CA SER A 189 5.62 14.93 -17.77
C SER A 189 5.74 15.48 -19.19
N ASN A 190 6.32 14.70 -20.10
CA ASN A 190 6.56 15.11 -21.47
C ASN A 190 5.62 14.40 -22.47
N ASP A 191 4.65 13.62 -21.98
CA ASP A 191 3.74 12.78 -22.78
C ASP A 191 4.46 11.82 -23.78
N LYS A 192 5.74 11.53 -23.52
CA LYS A 192 6.63 10.70 -24.37
C LYS A 192 6.85 9.29 -23.81
N TYR A 193 6.03 8.88 -22.86
CA TYR A 193 6.11 7.55 -22.25
C TYR A 193 5.47 6.48 -23.13
N ARG A 194 6.02 5.28 -23.06
CA ARG A 194 5.48 4.06 -23.65
C ARG A 194 4.72 3.29 -22.58
N PHE A 195 3.89 2.34 -22.99
CA PHE A 195 3.23 1.44 -22.05
C PHE A 195 4.22 0.72 -21.12
N THR A 196 5.39 0.35 -21.63
CA THR A 196 6.46 -0.31 -20.86
C THR A 196 7.12 0.56 -19.79
N ASP A 197 6.83 1.87 -19.77
CA ASP A 197 7.31 2.80 -18.74
C ASP A 197 6.30 2.92 -17.57
N ILE A 198 5.11 2.35 -17.71
CA ILE A 198 4.02 2.40 -16.73
C ILE A 198 4.21 1.26 -15.73
N PRO A 199 4.26 1.54 -14.41
CA PRO A 199 4.23 0.49 -13.39
C PRO A 199 2.98 -0.37 -13.53
N TYR A 200 3.09 -1.67 -13.27
CA TYR A 200 1.99 -2.61 -13.40
C TYR A 200 1.94 -3.50 -12.17
N PHE A 201 1.26 -3.06 -11.12
CA PHE A 201 1.09 -3.80 -9.87
C PHE A 201 -0.31 -4.45 -9.80
N PRO A 202 -0.45 -5.64 -9.22
CA PRO A 202 -1.75 -6.31 -9.18
C PRO A 202 -2.77 -5.47 -8.40
N LEU A 203 -3.96 -5.32 -8.98
CA LEU A 203 -5.09 -4.57 -8.42
C LEU A 203 -4.83 -3.06 -8.22
N ASP A 204 -3.74 -2.51 -8.76
CA ASP A 204 -3.52 -1.05 -8.77
C ASP A 204 -4.36 -0.35 -9.84
N PHE A 205 -4.24 0.99 -9.89
CA PHE A 205 -4.89 1.83 -10.89
C PHE A 205 -4.65 1.34 -12.33
N TRP A 206 -3.39 1.20 -12.75
CA TRP A 206 -2.99 0.81 -14.10
C TRP A 206 -3.45 -0.59 -14.46
N TYR A 207 -3.37 -1.53 -13.53
CA TYR A 207 -3.86 -2.89 -13.70
C TYR A 207 -5.36 -2.89 -13.99
N LEU A 208 -6.13 -2.15 -13.20
CA LEU A 208 -7.58 -2.04 -13.37
C LEU A 208 -7.95 -1.32 -14.68
N GLN A 209 -7.21 -0.28 -15.08
CA GLN A 209 -7.42 0.40 -16.37
C GLN A 209 -7.14 -0.53 -17.55
N VAL A 210 -6.08 -1.34 -17.50
CA VAL A 210 -5.78 -2.33 -18.55
C VAL A 210 -6.92 -3.35 -18.68
N GLU A 211 -7.44 -3.86 -17.55
CA GLU A 211 -8.58 -4.79 -17.54
C GLU A 211 -9.84 -4.16 -18.13
N LEU A 212 -10.13 -2.90 -17.77
CA LEU A 212 -11.28 -2.15 -18.27
C LEU A 212 -11.20 -1.92 -19.78
N PHE A 213 -10.14 -1.27 -20.26
CA PHE A 213 -9.97 -0.94 -21.67
C PHE A 213 -9.84 -2.19 -22.55
N SER A 214 -9.29 -3.29 -22.02
CA SER A 214 -9.26 -4.56 -22.74
C SER A 214 -10.65 -5.18 -22.93
N LYS A 215 -11.58 -4.97 -21.99
CA LYS A 215 -12.98 -5.40 -22.13
C LYS A 215 -13.73 -4.50 -23.11
N GLU A 216 -13.49 -3.19 -23.07
CA GLU A 216 -14.11 -2.22 -23.97
C GLU A 216 -13.66 -2.41 -25.43
N PHE A 217 -12.36 -2.64 -25.65
CA PHE A 217 -11.83 -2.91 -26.99
C PHE A 217 -12.50 -4.14 -27.64
N LYS A 218 -12.76 -5.20 -26.88
CA LYS A 218 -13.44 -6.40 -27.39
C LYS A 218 -14.91 -6.17 -27.76
N LYS A 219 -15.58 -5.23 -27.09
CA LYS A 219 -17.00 -4.93 -27.30
C LYS A 219 -17.21 -3.94 -28.45
N SER A 220 -16.22 -3.13 -28.75
CA SER A 220 -16.32 -2.05 -29.75
C SER A 220 -15.70 -2.48 -31.08
N LYS A 221 -16.26 -2.00 -32.19
CA LYS A 221 -15.65 -2.14 -33.53
C LYS A 221 -14.54 -1.09 -33.70
N GLN A 222 -13.49 -1.19 -32.88
CA GLN A 222 -12.36 -0.26 -32.96
C GLN A 222 -11.66 -0.43 -34.30
N THR A 223 -11.41 0.68 -34.98
CA THR A 223 -10.62 0.73 -36.22
C THR A 223 -9.12 0.78 -35.94
N GLN A 224 -8.74 1.17 -34.72
CA GLN A 224 -7.36 1.27 -34.26
C GLN A 224 -6.85 -0.09 -33.73
N ASP A 225 -5.54 -0.35 -33.87
CA ASP A 225 -4.91 -1.50 -33.24
C ASP A 225 -4.95 -1.42 -31.70
N PHE A 226 -4.94 -2.58 -31.03
CA PHE A 226 -5.05 -2.65 -29.58
C PHE A 226 -3.96 -1.86 -28.83
N PRO A 227 -2.66 -1.97 -29.19
CA PRO A 227 -1.61 -1.20 -28.51
C PRO A 227 -1.84 0.31 -28.50
N THR A 228 -2.18 0.87 -29.66
CA THR A 228 -2.35 2.32 -29.79
C THR A 228 -3.64 2.76 -29.09
N TYR A 229 -4.72 1.97 -29.18
CA TYR A 229 -5.95 2.19 -28.42
C TYR A 229 -5.68 2.20 -26.90
N LEU A 230 -4.99 1.17 -26.39
CA LEU A 230 -4.73 1.04 -24.95
C LEU A 230 -3.90 2.22 -24.44
N LEU A 231 -2.81 2.57 -25.11
CA LEU A 231 -1.94 3.66 -24.68
C LEU A 231 -2.69 5.02 -24.68
N ASN A 232 -3.53 5.28 -25.69
CA ASN A 232 -4.32 6.51 -25.76
C ASN A 232 -5.34 6.61 -24.61
N ASN A 233 -6.04 5.52 -24.29
CA ASN A 233 -7.00 5.52 -23.19
C ASN A 233 -6.32 5.61 -21.83
N LEU A 234 -5.16 4.98 -21.63
CA LEU A 234 -4.36 5.15 -20.41
C LEU A 234 -3.85 6.58 -20.25
N LYS A 235 -3.43 7.22 -21.35
CA LYS A 235 -3.09 8.65 -21.36
C LYS A 235 -4.28 9.53 -20.97
N ALA A 236 -5.46 9.23 -21.47
CA ALA A 236 -6.68 9.95 -21.10
C ALA A 236 -7.03 9.75 -19.62
N ALA A 237 -7.01 8.51 -19.13
CA ALA A 237 -7.23 8.19 -17.72
C ALA A 237 -6.22 8.89 -16.80
N LEU A 238 -4.94 8.96 -17.21
CA LEU A 238 -3.94 9.71 -16.46
C LEU A 238 -4.23 11.21 -16.49
N ARG A 239 -4.71 11.79 -17.60
CA ARG A 239 -5.10 13.22 -17.67
C ARG A 239 -6.25 13.55 -16.71
N GLU A 240 -7.20 12.64 -16.55
CA GLU A 240 -8.23 12.76 -15.51
C GLU A 240 -7.61 12.67 -14.11
N ASP A 241 -6.60 11.82 -13.93
CA ASP A 241 -5.80 11.76 -12.71
C ASP A 241 -5.04 13.07 -12.43
N ILE A 242 -4.51 13.80 -13.43
CA ILE A 242 -3.82 15.09 -13.21
C ILE A 242 -4.70 16.08 -12.44
N ASN A 243 -5.99 16.10 -12.76
CA ASN A 243 -6.95 16.97 -12.09
C ASN A 243 -7.25 16.52 -10.66
N THR A 244 -6.92 15.27 -10.32
CA THR A 244 -7.25 14.63 -9.04
C THR A 244 -6.04 14.16 -8.23
N GLY A 245 -4.81 14.17 -8.77
CA GLY A 245 -3.56 13.82 -8.12
C GLY A 245 -3.56 12.48 -7.38
N LEU A 246 -4.12 11.40 -7.95
CA LEU A 246 -4.34 10.17 -7.19
C LEU A 246 -3.13 9.25 -7.18
N VAL A 247 -2.21 9.32 -8.14
CA VAL A 247 -1.03 8.46 -8.14
C VAL A 247 0.24 9.23 -7.77
N ILE A 248 0.85 8.88 -6.64
CA ILE A 248 2.10 9.50 -6.15
C ILE A 248 3.27 8.55 -6.33
N VAL A 249 4.33 9.03 -6.99
CA VAL A 249 5.64 8.37 -7.04
C VAL A 249 6.57 9.03 -6.04
N ILE A 250 7.24 8.22 -5.24
CA ILE A 250 8.10 8.64 -4.14
C ILE A 250 9.51 8.13 -4.43
N ASP A 251 10.46 9.02 -4.68
CA ASP A 251 11.87 8.68 -4.80
C ASP A 251 12.50 8.53 -3.40
N LEU A 252 12.84 7.30 -3.01
CA LEU A 252 13.55 7.03 -1.75
C LEU A 252 15.02 7.43 -1.83
N LEU A 253 15.60 7.32 -3.04
CA LEU A 253 16.99 7.66 -3.35
C LEU A 253 17.04 8.71 -4.46
N SER A 254 18.07 9.56 -4.44
CA SER A 254 18.37 10.47 -5.56
C SER A 254 18.78 9.68 -6.82
N PRO A 255 18.63 10.25 -8.03
CA PRO A 255 19.05 9.58 -9.26
C PRO A 255 20.50 9.08 -9.24
N LYS A 256 21.42 9.85 -8.65
CA LYS A 256 22.82 9.45 -8.49
C LYS A 256 22.97 8.21 -7.61
N GLN A 257 22.25 8.15 -6.50
CA GLN A 257 22.27 6.99 -5.59
C GLN A 257 21.60 5.77 -6.23
N GLN A 258 20.51 5.94 -6.97
CA GLN A 258 19.87 4.84 -7.71
C GLN A 258 20.88 4.20 -8.68
N MET A 259 21.60 5.00 -9.47
CA MET A 259 22.63 4.48 -10.39
C MET A 259 23.76 3.73 -9.66
N GLN A 260 24.21 4.23 -8.51
CA GLN A 260 25.25 3.59 -7.71
C GLN A 260 24.80 2.26 -7.10
N SER A 261 23.50 2.12 -6.81
CA SER A 261 22.93 0.94 -6.16
C SER A 261 22.31 -0.09 -7.13
N LEU A 262 22.32 0.16 -8.45
CA LEU A 262 21.70 -0.72 -9.45
C LEU A 262 22.11 -2.20 -9.30
N ASN A 263 23.42 -2.42 -9.11
CA ASN A 263 24.01 -3.76 -9.04
C ASN A 263 24.07 -4.34 -7.63
N ILE A 264 23.58 -3.62 -6.60
CA ILE A 264 23.58 -4.08 -5.21
C ILE A 264 22.26 -4.85 -4.96
N PRO A 265 22.28 -6.16 -4.69
CA PRO A 265 21.04 -6.94 -4.46
C PRO A 265 20.18 -6.35 -3.33
N ILE A 266 18.86 -6.61 -3.38
CA ILE A 266 18.00 -6.32 -2.23
C ILE A 266 18.43 -7.23 -1.07
N SER A 267 18.59 -6.64 0.11
CA SER A 267 18.94 -7.35 1.34
C SER A 267 17.72 -7.40 2.26
N ASP A 268 16.83 -8.37 2.03
CA ASP A 268 15.72 -8.66 2.92
C ASP A 268 16.07 -9.82 3.87
N THR A 269 16.15 -9.54 5.16
CA THR A 269 16.45 -10.53 6.21
C THR A 269 15.21 -10.96 6.98
N ASN A 270 14.03 -10.46 6.60
CA ASN A 270 12.78 -10.82 7.26
C ASN A 270 12.42 -12.29 6.97
N PRO A 271 12.02 -13.08 7.98
CA PRO A 271 11.64 -14.47 7.77
C PRO A 271 10.36 -14.55 6.93
N THR A 272 10.20 -15.63 6.18
CA THR A 272 8.92 -15.96 5.55
C THR A 272 7.86 -16.19 6.63
N ILE A 273 6.72 -15.54 6.48
CA ILE A 273 5.56 -15.68 7.37
C ILE A 273 4.34 -15.93 6.49
N LYS A 274 3.68 -17.06 6.69
CA LYS A 274 2.46 -17.41 5.95
C LYS A 274 1.26 -17.44 6.89
N CYS A 275 0.15 -16.89 6.44
CA CYS A 275 -1.14 -17.09 7.09
C CYS A 275 -2.21 -16.97 6.01
N ASP A 276 -2.73 -18.11 5.56
CA ASP A 276 -3.59 -18.17 4.38
C ASP A 276 -4.85 -17.31 4.51
N LYS A 277 -5.37 -17.17 5.74
CA LYS A 277 -6.60 -16.42 6.04
C LYS A 277 -6.44 -14.90 5.93
N ILE A 278 -5.21 -14.40 6.07
CA ILE A 278 -4.90 -12.96 6.06
C ILE A 278 -3.80 -12.66 5.05
N ALA A 279 -3.66 -13.50 4.02
CA ALA A 279 -2.55 -13.43 3.09
C ALA A 279 -2.54 -12.15 2.23
N ASP A 280 -3.70 -11.51 2.07
CA ASP A 280 -3.93 -10.22 1.43
C ASP A 280 -5.22 -9.60 1.97
N ARG A 281 -5.45 -8.33 1.61
CA ARG A 281 -6.68 -7.60 1.89
C ARG A 281 -7.95 -8.37 1.52
N GLU A 282 -8.02 -9.00 0.34
CA GLU A 282 -9.24 -9.67 -0.12
C GLU A 282 -9.61 -10.85 0.79
N LYS A 283 -8.64 -11.73 1.07
CA LYS A 283 -8.83 -12.86 1.98
C LYS A 283 -9.15 -12.39 3.39
N PHE A 284 -8.49 -11.33 3.87
CA PHE A 284 -8.75 -10.83 5.21
C PHE A 284 -10.17 -10.23 5.35
N VAL A 285 -10.67 -9.50 4.36
CA VAL A 285 -12.05 -8.99 4.35
C VAL A 285 -13.06 -10.13 4.33
N LEU A 286 -12.89 -11.12 3.44
CA LEU A 286 -13.77 -12.29 3.39
C LEU A 286 -13.76 -13.09 4.70
N TYR A 287 -12.59 -13.21 5.32
CA TYR A 287 -12.45 -13.87 6.61
C TYR A 287 -13.22 -13.14 7.72
N GLN A 288 -13.07 -11.81 7.78
CA GLN A 288 -13.79 -10.96 8.73
C GLN A 288 -15.31 -11.11 8.58
N GLN A 289 -15.82 -11.03 7.34
CA GLN A 289 -17.25 -11.16 7.04
C GLN A 289 -17.80 -12.52 7.44
N SER A 290 -17.10 -13.61 7.10
CA SER A 290 -17.52 -14.98 7.42
C SER A 290 -17.44 -15.33 8.92
N HIS A 291 -16.67 -14.59 9.71
CA HIS A 291 -16.46 -14.86 11.14
C HIS A 291 -17.03 -13.75 12.04
N GLY A 292 -17.89 -12.89 11.50
CA GLY A 292 -18.61 -11.86 12.26
C GLY A 292 -17.70 -10.86 12.96
N TYR A 293 -16.61 -10.47 12.30
CA TYR A 293 -15.75 -9.38 12.77
C TYR A 293 -16.47 -8.05 12.54
N SER A 294 -16.29 -7.14 13.48
CA SER A 294 -16.87 -5.80 13.42
C SER A 294 -15.97 -4.83 14.19
N PHE A 295 -15.78 -3.65 13.62
CA PHE A 295 -15.03 -2.55 14.23
C PHE A 295 -15.91 -1.31 14.47
N LYS A 296 -17.22 -1.55 14.65
CA LYS A 296 -18.24 -0.51 14.77
C LYS A 296 -18.29 0.13 16.16
N THR A 297 -18.05 -0.66 17.20
CA THR A 297 -17.89 -0.19 18.58
C THR A 297 -16.59 -0.71 19.16
N ILE A 298 -16.13 -0.11 20.27
CA ILE A 298 -14.91 -0.54 20.94
C ILE A 298 -15.00 -2.00 21.41
N GLN A 299 -16.16 -2.43 21.93
CA GLN A 299 -16.38 -3.81 22.35
C GLN A 299 -16.30 -4.80 21.18
N HIS A 300 -16.88 -4.43 20.01
CA HIS A 300 -16.74 -5.24 18.80
C HIS A 300 -15.29 -5.30 18.34
N ALA A 301 -14.56 -4.18 18.40
CA ALA A 301 -13.14 -4.13 18.04
C ALA A 301 -12.29 -5.01 18.98
N HIS A 302 -12.54 -5.01 20.30
CA HIS A 302 -11.87 -5.89 21.26
C HIS A 302 -12.11 -7.37 20.92
N LEU A 303 -13.36 -7.76 20.66
CA LEU A 303 -13.70 -9.14 20.32
C LEU A 303 -13.07 -9.57 19.00
N SER A 304 -13.17 -8.73 17.96
CA SER A 304 -12.58 -8.97 16.64
C SER A 304 -11.06 -9.07 16.72
N THR A 305 -10.41 -8.23 17.54
CA THR A 305 -8.97 -8.28 17.79
C THR A 305 -8.58 -9.57 18.49
N LYS A 306 -9.33 -10.00 19.51
CA LYS A 306 -9.07 -11.27 20.20
C LYS A 306 -9.17 -12.47 19.25
N ARG A 307 -10.19 -12.50 18.38
CA ARG A 307 -10.34 -13.52 17.34
C ARG A 307 -9.19 -13.46 16.33
N PHE A 308 -8.84 -12.27 15.85
CA PHE A 308 -7.69 -12.04 14.98
C PHE A 308 -6.41 -12.64 15.57
N CYS A 309 -6.05 -12.26 16.79
CA CYS A 309 -4.84 -12.73 17.45
C CYS A 309 -4.83 -14.25 17.66
N TYR A 310 -5.98 -14.85 17.97
CA TYR A 310 -6.11 -16.31 18.08
C TYR A 310 -5.76 -17.02 16.76
N GLU A 311 -6.30 -16.51 15.64
CA GLU A 311 -6.09 -17.09 14.32
C GLU A 311 -4.65 -16.92 13.83
N VAL A 312 -4.11 -15.70 13.92
CA VAL A 312 -2.71 -15.46 13.55
C VAL A 312 -1.77 -16.35 14.36
N LYS A 313 -2.02 -16.49 15.68
CA LYS A 313 -1.18 -17.34 16.55
C LYS A 313 -1.27 -18.82 16.21
N LYS A 314 -2.43 -19.31 15.77
CA LYS A 314 -2.61 -20.71 15.36
C LYS A 314 -1.74 -21.05 14.15
N ASP A 315 -1.64 -20.13 13.20
CA ASP A 315 -0.81 -20.31 12.01
C ASP A 315 0.67 -20.00 12.29
N TYR A 316 0.98 -19.02 13.13
CA TYR A 316 2.37 -18.72 13.53
C TYR A 316 3.03 -19.89 14.28
N LYS A 317 2.30 -20.58 15.16
CA LYS A 317 2.78 -21.80 15.84
C LYS A 317 2.99 -23.00 14.93
N ARG A 318 2.48 -22.96 13.69
CA ARG A 318 2.75 -24.00 12.68
C ARG A 318 4.03 -23.70 11.88
N ILE A 319 4.58 -22.50 12.02
CA ILE A 319 5.69 -21.96 11.22
C ILE A 319 6.96 -21.78 12.07
N VAL A 320 6.83 -21.65 13.39
CA VAL A 320 7.91 -21.61 14.39
C VAL A 320 7.81 -22.81 15.31
#